data_AF-R8ATI7-F1
#
_entry.id   AF-R8ATI7-F1
#
_cell.length_a   1.000
_cell.length_b   1.000
_cell.length_c   1.000
_cell.angle_alpha   90.00
_cell.angle_beta   90.00
_cell.angle_gamma   90.00
#
_symmetry.space_group_name_H-M   'P 1'
#
loop_
_entity.id
_entity.type
_entity.pdbx_description
1 polymer ?
#
loop_
_entity_poly.entity_id
_entity_poly.type
_entity_poly.pdbx_seq_one_letter_code
_entity_poly.pdbx_strand_id
1 'polypeptide(L)' 'MVGIPDYARYAAHMREQHPELPVLSEADFHRACIDARYPGKKGKLSKCPC' A
#
# COMPACT_ATOMS: atom_id res chain seq x y z
N MET A 1 15.04 -7.51 11.12
CA MET A 1 14.87 -7.30 9.67
C MET A 1 13.58 -6.54 9.47
N VAL A 2 13.64 -5.32 8.95
CA VAL A 2 12.49 -4.40 8.88
C VAL A 2 11.48 -4.94 7.88
N GLY A 3 10.36 -5.45 8.40
CA GLY A 3 9.33 -6.20 7.68
C GLY A 3 8.73 -5.38 6.55
N ILE A 4 8.87 -5.91 5.33
CA ILE A 4 7.99 -5.56 4.23
C ILE A 4 6.60 -6.03 4.69
N PRO A 5 5.61 -5.13 4.81
CA PRO A 5 4.25 -5.56 5.13
C PRO A 5 3.81 -6.56 4.07
N ASP A 6 3.32 -7.71 4.52
CA ASP A 6 2.92 -8.79 3.64
C ASP A 6 1.79 -8.32 2.70
N TYR A 7 2.02 -8.42 1.39
CA TYR A 7 1.08 -7.96 0.38
C TYR A 7 -0.27 -8.70 0.51
N ALA A 8 -0.28 -9.97 0.90
CA ALA A 8 -1.52 -10.73 1.07
C ALA A 8 -2.35 -10.17 2.23
N ARG A 9 -1.70 -9.73 3.32
CA ARG A 9 -2.38 -9.04 4.44
C ARG A 9 -2.98 -7.70 4.00
N TYR A 10 -2.27 -6.93 3.19
CA TYR A 10 -2.80 -5.69 2.61
C TYR A 10 -4.00 -5.96 1.69
N ALA A 11 -3.89 -6.95 0.81
CA ALA A 11 -4.95 -7.32 -0.11
C ALA A 11 -6.20 -7.83 0.62
N ALA A 12 -6.04 -8.64 1.67
CA ALA A 12 -7.14 -9.06 2.52
C ALA A 12 -7.84 -7.86 3.17
N HIS A 13 -7.07 -6.97 3.81
CA HIS A 13 -7.61 -5.75 4.42
C HIS A 13 -8.35 -4.87 3.41
N MET A 14 -7.79 -4.62 2.23
CA MET A 14 -8.45 -3.84 1.17
C MET A 14 -9.74 -4.51 0.71
N ARG A 15 -9.76 -5.84 0.56
CA ARG A 15 -10.98 -6.55 0.14
C ARG A 15 -12.06 -6.57 1.22
N GLU A 16 -11.68 -6.60 2.49
CA GLU A 16 -12.61 -6.63 3.62
C GLU A 16 -13.13 -5.24 4.00
N GLN A 17 -12.25 -4.23 4.06
CA GLN A 17 -12.59 -2.87 4.50
C GLN A 17 -12.94 -1.94 3.35
N HIS A 18 -12.42 -2.22 2.15
CA HIS A 18 -12.55 -1.36 0.97
C HIS A 18 -12.90 -2.15 -0.30
N PRO A 19 -13.98 -2.96 -0.30
CA PRO A 19 -14.35 -3.77 -1.48
C PRO A 19 -14.68 -2.91 -2.72
N GLU A 20 -14.98 -1.63 -2.52
CA GLU A 20 -15.26 -0.64 -3.56
C GLU A 20 -14.00 -0.05 -4.22
N LEU A 21 -12.83 -0.19 -3.58
CA LEU A 21 -11.56 0.33 -4.11
C LEU A 21 -10.74 -0.81 -4.75
N PRO A 22 -10.09 -0.55 -5.89
CA PRO A 22 -9.20 -1.52 -6.50
C PRO A 22 -7.96 -1.74 -5.64
N VAL A 23 -7.69 -3.01 -5.31
CA VAL A 23 -6.46 -3.43 -4.61
C VAL A 23 -5.26 -3.15 -5.52
N LEU A 24 -4.23 -2.48 -4.99
CA LEU A 24 -2.96 -2.28 -5.71
C LEU A 24 -2.33 -3.63 -6.02
N SER A 25 -1.58 -3.74 -7.12
CA SER A 25 -0.77 -4.93 -7.39
C SER A 25 0.46 -4.95 -6.48
N GLU A 26 1.08 -6.12 -6.31
CA GLU A 26 2.26 -6.30 -5.45
C GLU A 26 3.40 -5.32 -5.80
N ALA A 27 3.65 -5.11 -7.10
CA ALA A 27 4.66 -4.15 -7.58
C ALA A 27 4.33 -2.70 -7.19
N ASP A 28 3.07 -2.29 -7.31
CA ASP A 28 2.61 -0.95 -6.92
C ASP A 28 2.67 -0.76 -5.41
N PHE A 29 2.31 -1.80 -4.64
CA PHE A 29 2.41 -1.80 -3.19
C PHE A 29 3.87 -1.66 -2.71
N HIS A 30 4.81 -2.40 -3.31
CA HIS A 30 6.23 -2.26 -3.00
C HIS A 30 6.75 -0.86 -3.34
N ARG A 31 6.37 -0.34 -4.50
CA ARG A 31 6.76 1.01 -4.93
C ARG A 31 6.19 2.09 -4.02
N ALA A 32 4.95 1.93 -3.59
CA ALA A 32 4.28 2.76 -2.59
C ALA A 32 4.98 2.74 -1.23
N CYS A 33 5.41 1.56 -0.76
CA CYS A 33 6.18 1.43 0.48
C CYS A 33 7.54 2.14 0.42
N ILE A 34 8.22 2.04 -0.74
CA ILE A 34 9.50 2.72 -0.97
C ILE A 34 9.30 4.24 -1.05
N ASP A 35 8.28 4.70 -1.77
CA ASP A 35 7.93 6.11 -1.91
C ASP A 35 7.58 6.74 -0.55
N ALA A 36 6.79 6.05 0.27
CA ALA A 36 6.47 6.47 1.64
C ALA A 36 7.71 6.58 2.53
N ARG A 37 8.75 5.78 2.28
CA ARG A 37 10.01 5.79 3.03
C ARG A 37 10.99 6.86 2.55
N TYR A 38 10.90 7.27 1.29
CA TYR A 38 11.73 8.30 0.68
C TYR A 38 10.87 9.42 0.07
N PRO A 39 10.32 10.33 0.90
CA PRO A 39 9.44 11.41 0.45
C PRO A 39 10.23 12.53 -0.26
N GLY A 40 10.88 12.22 -1.38
CA GLY A 40 11.64 13.16 -2.21
C GLY A 40 10.88 13.64 -3.46
N LYS A 41 9.81 12.96 -3.85
CA LYS A 41 8.91 13.39 -4.93
C LYS A 41 7.47 13.13 -4.49
N LYS A 42 6.56 13.99 -4.95
CA LYS A 42 5.14 14.05 -4.61
C LYS A 42 4.39 12.75 -4.96
N GLY A 43 4.59 11.68 -4.20
CA GLY A 43 3.72 10.51 -4.21
C GLY A 43 2.61 10.76 -3.20
N LYS A 44 1.46 11.23 -3.68
CA LYS A 44 0.21 11.05 -2.93
C LYS A 44 -0.11 9.56 -2.99
N LEU A 45 0.60 8.73 -2.22
CA LEU A 45 0.01 7.48 -1.81
C LEU A 45 -1.15 7.91 -0.94
N SER A 46 -2.35 7.84 -1.51
CA SER A 46 -3.60 7.96 -0.78
C SER A 46 -3.50 6.98 0.37
N LYS A 47 -3.08 7.49 1.54
CA LYS A 47 -3.21 6.78 2.80
C LYS A 47 -4.63 6.24 2.79
N CYS A 48 -4.77 4.93 2.97
CA CYS A 48 -6.03 4.37 3.43
C CYS A 48 -6.52 5.32 4.54
N PRO A 49 -7.72 5.88 4.45
CA PRO A 49 -8.18 6.91 5.39
C PRO A 49 -8.46 6.37 6.81
N CYS A 50 -7.80 5.27 7.22
CA CYS A 50 -7.87 4.66 8.55
C CYS A 50 -6.57 4.86 9.34
#